data_AF-A0A9D1XNX5-F1
#
_entry.id   AF-A0A9D1XNX5-F1
#
_cell.length_a   1.000
_cell.length_b   1.000
_cell.length_c   1.000
_cell.angle_alpha   90.00
_cell.angle_beta   90.00
_cell.angle_gamma   90.00
#
_symmetry.space_group_name_H-M   'P 1'
#
loop_
_entity.id
_entity.type
_entity.pdbx_description
1 polymer ?
#
loop_
_entity_poly.entity_id
_entity_poly.type
_entity_poly.pdbx_seq_one_letter_code
_entity_poly.pdbx_strand_id
1 'polypeptide(L)'
;MRQQIIALCVAALAIGAGCTSPKENDTRDVMVVVAGDLHFDLPPETDQYYHVVTMNRLEGNFTFPTDSAAPGIAGETVRKLDGVIIAGDMFDKARPEILAHYRSRYEMGPGEKTIHYPVYPGFGNHDIDPAVSDKGADNLLGRAFSLHYLDSILNDKLAKGEILNLHPSSRSYSWNIQDVHFVQAQRFSGDTAYCESNLDWLADDLKRYASEGNPVVYIQHYGVDPWAIKWWPQDARNRLFDILDNYNVAAFLVGHTHEPSLQHYRGYPIYQVNNAWPDEDGNGSFAVVRLKGDAVSVASCRWTDDKGDFEVVGPYLSDTLPRIIDQSIHYNAFSHNDYWRENPLEDALAFRFNCVEADLWLIDGELYVSHERPEPNPAITFENLYLKPLIARIQANGGKVYPGSDRPFYLMVDCKAQGEEMYKVLKKQMEPYKEYFCSVENGEYKEGAVLFFLSGDRPAKSLPKETSRFTFLDGQIKDLGKGIPASLAPVVSDNYADFFTWNGEGEMPENQLNKMREIIGKVHEEGKLFRWWGAPDTEAFKRFFIQEGVDLVGADELGGLYNVLDKHSLAKAKD
;
A
#
# COMPACT_ATOMS: atom_id res chain seq x y z
N MET A 1 2.36 -74.81 5.16
CA MET A 1 1.02 -74.23 5.36
C MET A 1 1.20 -72.96 6.18
N ARG A 2 0.58 -71.86 5.74
CA ARG A 2 0.87 -70.45 6.05
C ARG A 2 0.92 -70.10 7.55
N GLN A 3 1.92 -69.30 7.95
CA GLN A 3 1.85 -68.41 9.11
C GLN A 3 1.55 -66.99 8.63
N GLN A 4 0.56 -66.37 9.29
CA GLN A 4 -0.02 -65.08 8.99
C GLN A 4 0.91 -63.95 9.48
N ILE A 5 1.13 -62.96 8.62
CA ILE A 5 1.65 -61.64 9.01
C ILE A 5 0.45 -60.69 9.05
N ILE A 6 0.22 -60.10 10.21
CA ILE A 6 -0.75 -59.02 10.43
C ILE A 6 -0.09 -57.72 9.97
N ALA A 7 -0.64 -57.09 8.93
CA ALA A 7 -0.31 -55.73 8.54
C ALA A 7 -1.37 -54.78 9.11
N LEU A 8 -0.96 -53.87 9.98
CA LEU A 8 -1.77 -52.75 10.46
C LEU A 8 -1.89 -51.73 9.31
N CYS A 9 -3.08 -51.53 8.77
CA CYS A 9 -3.38 -50.38 7.92
C CYS A 9 -3.65 -49.15 8.82
N VAL A 10 -2.69 -48.24 8.90
CA VAL A 10 -2.94 -46.87 9.36
C VAL A 10 -3.54 -46.10 8.19
N ALA A 11 -4.82 -45.77 8.28
CA ALA A 11 -5.47 -44.85 7.35
C ALA A 11 -4.96 -43.43 7.62
N ALA A 12 -4.10 -42.92 6.75
CA ALA A 12 -3.80 -41.49 6.71
C ALA A 12 -5.01 -40.78 6.09
N LEU A 13 -5.74 -40.00 6.89
CA LEU A 13 -6.63 -38.97 6.37
C LEU A 13 -5.76 -37.89 5.72
N ALA A 14 -5.64 -37.95 4.40
CA ALA A 14 -5.19 -36.81 3.62
C ALA A 14 -6.32 -35.76 3.65
N ILE A 15 -6.14 -34.72 4.46
CA ILE A 15 -6.88 -33.47 4.27
C ILE A 15 -6.29 -32.85 3.00
N GLY A 16 -6.89 -33.18 1.87
CA GLY A 16 -6.60 -32.48 0.62
C GLY A 16 -7.11 -31.06 0.77
N ALA A 17 -6.19 -30.11 0.96
CA ALA A 17 -6.45 -28.73 0.57
C ALA A 17 -6.70 -28.75 -0.94
N GLY A 18 -7.96 -28.70 -1.33
CA GLY A 18 -8.35 -28.54 -2.71
C GLY A 18 -7.89 -27.15 -3.16
N CYS A 19 -6.71 -27.06 -3.76
CA CYS A 19 -6.40 -25.99 -4.68
C CYS A 19 -7.31 -26.18 -5.89
N THR A 20 -8.52 -25.63 -5.82
CA THR A 20 -9.29 -25.35 -7.03
C THR A 20 -8.51 -24.30 -7.79
N SER A 21 -7.86 -24.69 -8.89
CA SER A 21 -7.41 -23.74 -9.89
C SER A 21 -8.57 -22.79 -10.21
N PRO A 22 -8.38 -21.46 -10.25
CA PRO A 22 -9.41 -20.55 -10.74
C PRO A 22 -9.88 -21.09 -12.09
N LYS A 23 -11.19 -21.26 -12.27
CA LYS A 23 -11.73 -21.58 -13.59
C LYS A 23 -11.47 -20.36 -14.46
N GLU A 24 -10.53 -20.48 -15.39
CA GLU A 24 -10.37 -19.57 -16.53
C GLU A 24 -11.77 -19.38 -17.13
N ASN A 25 -12.33 -18.18 -16.98
CA ASN A 25 -13.70 -17.91 -17.40
C ASN A 25 -13.68 -17.28 -18.79
N ASP A 26 -13.55 -18.13 -19.81
CA ASP A 26 -13.49 -17.77 -21.24
C ASP A 26 -14.66 -16.90 -21.73
N THR A 27 -15.72 -16.74 -20.93
CA THR A 27 -16.88 -15.90 -21.26
C THR A 27 -16.83 -14.49 -20.69
N ARG A 28 -15.91 -14.18 -19.75
CA ARG A 28 -15.85 -12.86 -19.13
C ARG A 28 -15.42 -11.82 -20.17
N ASP A 29 -16.25 -10.80 -20.35
CA ASP A 29 -15.89 -9.57 -21.06
C ASP A 29 -16.73 -8.45 -20.43
N VAL A 30 -16.15 -7.83 -19.40
CA VAL A 30 -16.76 -6.74 -18.63
C VAL A 30 -16.05 -5.45 -19.00
N MET A 31 -16.83 -4.42 -19.30
CA MET A 31 -16.27 -3.12 -19.66
C MET A 31 -17.02 -1.99 -19.01
N VAL A 32 -16.30 -1.13 -18.31
CA VAL A 32 -16.87 0.04 -17.64
C VAL A 32 -16.04 1.27 -17.93
N VAL A 33 -16.69 2.42 -17.81
CA VAL A 33 -16.00 3.70 -17.71
C VAL A 33 -15.90 4.07 -16.23
N VAL A 34 -14.75 4.60 -15.82
CA VAL A 34 -14.59 5.28 -14.54
C VAL A 34 -14.24 6.73 -14.81
N ALA A 35 -15.11 7.64 -14.38
CA ALA A 35 -14.92 9.08 -14.42
C ALA A 35 -14.74 9.60 -12.98
N GLY A 36 -14.02 10.68 -12.77
CA GLY A 36 -13.86 11.33 -11.47
C GLY A 36 -14.04 12.84 -11.61
N ASP A 37 -14.07 13.52 -10.46
CA ASP A 37 -13.82 14.95 -10.37
C ASP A 37 -14.66 15.72 -11.40
N LEU A 38 -15.98 15.54 -11.29
CA LEU A 38 -16.96 16.15 -12.17
C LEU A 38 -17.23 17.61 -11.78
N HIS A 39 -17.12 17.92 -10.48
CA HIS A 39 -17.27 19.25 -9.89
C HIS A 39 -18.46 20.05 -10.42
N PHE A 40 -19.66 19.45 -10.45
CA PHE A 40 -20.84 20.21 -10.87
C PHE A 40 -21.02 21.43 -9.96
N ASP A 41 -21.04 22.61 -10.58
CA ASP A 41 -21.36 23.90 -9.96
C ASP A 41 -22.52 24.57 -10.72
N LEU A 42 -22.74 25.86 -10.47
CA LEU A 42 -23.72 26.67 -11.16
C LEU A 42 -23.36 26.81 -12.65
N PRO A 43 -24.33 26.69 -13.57
CA PRO A 43 -24.10 26.71 -15.01
C PRO A 43 -23.44 28.01 -15.51
N PRO A 44 -22.72 27.97 -16.66
CA PRO A 44 -22.68 26.88 -17.63
C PRO A 44 -21.56 25.86 -17.39
N GLU A 45 -21.92 24.57 -17.48
CA GLU A 45 -21.01 23.42 -17.33
C GLU A 45 -20.89 22.71 -18.70
N THR A 46 -20.04 23.24 -19.58
CA THR A 46 -19.89 22.75 -20.97
C THR A 46 -19.02 21.52 -21.08
N ASP A 47 -18.11 21.31 -20.15
CA ASP A 47 -17.04 20.33 -20.31
C ASP A 47 -17.50 18.93 -19.90
N GLN A 48 -18.31 18.84 -18.85
CA GLN A 48 -19.04 17.63 -18.47
C GLN A 48 -19.99 17.17 -19.59
N TYR A 49 -20.41 18.07 -20.48
CA TYR A 49 -21.15 17.67 -21.69
C TYR A 49 -20.24 16.97 -22.71
N TYR A 50 -19.05 17.50 -23.03
CA TYR A 50 -18.10 16.82 -23.92
C TYR A 50 -17.70 15.46 -23.36
N HIS A 51 -17.53 15.40 -22.04
CA HIS A 51 -17.25 14.18 -21.30
C HIS A 51 -18.32 13.10 -21.55
N VAL A 52 -19.61 13.44 -21.37
CA VAL A 52 -20.75 12.52 -21.58
C VAL A 52 -20.91 12.11 -23.05
N VAL A 53 -20.81 13.05 -23.99
CA VAL A 53 -20.93 12.73 -25.42
C VAL A 53 -19.84 11.74 -25.84
N THR A 54 -18.61 11.96 -25.39
CA THR A 54 -17.48 11.07 -25.66
C THR A 54 -17.71 9.67 -25.10
N MET A 55 -18.16 9.54 -23.86
CA MET A 55 -18.52 8.23 -23.27
C MET A 55 -19.60 7.49 -24.08
N ASN A 56 -20.60 8.21 -24.58
CA ASN A 56 -21.65 7.63 -25.43
C ASN A 56 -21.14 7.22 -26.82
N ARG A 57 -19.93 7.63 -27.23
CA ARG A 57 -19.30 7.28 -28.52
C ARG A 57 -18.27 6.16 -28.44
N LEU A 58 -17.94 5.61 -27.27
CA LEU A 58 -16.88 4.60 -27.18
C LEU A 58 -17.21 3.30 -27.93
N GLU A 59 -18.47 2.83 -27.87
CA GLU A 59 -18.89 1.62 -28.55
C GLU A 59 -18.67 1.73 -30.08
N GLY A 60 -17.82 0.86 -30.61
CA GLY A 60 -17.42 0.81 -32.01
C GLY A 60 -16.28 1.76 -32.39
N ASN A 61 -15.83 2.66 -31.51
CA ASN A 61 -14.82 3.67 -31.84
C ASN A 61 -13.56 3.58 -30.96
N PHE A 62 -13.67 3.20 -29.68
CA PHE A 62 -12.51 3.11 -28.79
C PHE A 62 -11.75 1.81 -29.04
N THR A 63 -10.45 1.87 -29.29
CA THR A 63 -9.59 0.69 -29.48
C THR A 63 -8.45 0.73 -28.48
N PHE A 64 -8.26 -0.36 -27.74
CA PHE A 64 -7.15 -0.46 -26.80
C PHE A 64 -5.79 -0.47 -27.53
N PRO A 65 -4.76 0.23 -27.04
CA PRO A 65 -3.45 0.28 -27.70
C PRO A 65 -2.83 -1.12 -27.84
N THR A 66 -2.27 -1.42 -29.02
CA THR A 66 -1.67 -2.74 -29.32
C THR A 66 -0.47 -3.06 -28.41
N ASP A 67 0.31 -2.04 -28.04
CA ASP A 67 1.59 -2.24 -27.35
C ASP A 67 1.51 -2.02 -25.83
N SER A 68 0.35 -1.62 -25.30
CA SER A 68 0.22 -1.22 -23.88
C SER A 68 -0.97 -1.82 -23.15
N ALA A 69 -1.88 -2.50 -23.85
CA ALA A 69 -2.95 -3.29 -23.23
C ALA A 69 -2.55 -4.76 -23.07
N ALA A 70 -3.31 -5.49 -22.25
CA ALA A 70 -3.03 -6.88 -21.96
C ALA A 70 -3.26 -7.79 -23.18
N PRO A 71 -2.49 -8.89 -23.30
CA PRO A 71 -2.75 -9.91 -24.33
C PRO A 71 -4.22 -10.34 -24.32
N GLY A 72 -4.86 -10.35 -25.49
CA GLY A 72 -6.30 -10.67 -25.64
C GLY A 72 -7.24 -9.45 -25.61
N ILE A 73 -6.76 -8.28 -25.17
CA ILE A 73 -7.45 -6.98 -25.26
C ILE A 73 -6.75 -6.03 -26.24
N ALA A 74 -5.43 -6.12 -26.33
CA ALA A 74 -4.61 -5.30 -27.23
C ALA A 74 -5.13 -5.25 -28.67
N GLY A 75 -5.35 -4.04 -29.19
CA GLY A 75 -5.86 -3.79 -30.53
C GLY A 75 -7.36 -4.08 -30.72
N GLU A 76 -8.09 -4.49 -29.68
CA GLU A 76 -9.53 -4.71 -29.78
C GLU A 76 -10.33 -3.43 -29.56
N THR A 77 -11.35 -3.26 -30.39
CA THR A 77 -12.33 -2.18 -30.28
C THR A 77 -13.45 -2.55 -29.29
N VAL A 78 -13.83 -1.58 -28.47
CA VAL A 78 -14.96 -1.64 -27.53
C VAL A 78 -16.24 -1.96 -28.29
N ARG A 79 -16.95 -3.00 -27.86
CA ARG A 79 -18.21 -3.45 -28.48
C ARG A 79 -19.45 -3.14 -27.65
N LYS A 80 -19.28 -3.05 -26.33
CA LYS A 80 -20.34 -2.84 -25.37
C LYS A 80 -19.75 -2.24 -24.09
N LEU A 81 -20.42 -1.26 -23.51
CA LEU A 81 -20.19 -0.79 -22.15
C LEU A 81 -21.28 -1.32 -21.21
N ASP A 82 -20.87 -1.69 -19.99
CA ASP A 82 -21.75 -2.23 -18.95
C ASP A 82 -22.16 -1.18 -17.91
N GLY A 83 -21.43 -0.06 -17.81
CA GLY A 83 -21.76 1.01 -16.86
C GLY A 83 -20.71 2.12 -16.78
N VAL A 84 -21.07 3.18 -16.05
CA VAL A 84 -20.20 4.30 -15.69
C VAL A 84 -20.11 4.41 -14.17
N ILE A 85 -18.89 4.50 -13.66
CA ILE A 85 -18.59 4.60 -12.22
C ILE A 85 -18.01 5.99 -11.96
N ILE A 86 -18.45 6.65 -10.89
CA ILE A 86 -17.91 7.95 -10.48
C ILE A 86 -16.96 7.76 -9.29
N ALA A 87 -15.69 8.13 -9.46
CA ALA A 87 -14.62 8.04 -8.47
C ALA A 87 -14.53 9.29 -7.57
N GLY A 88 -15.68 9.88 -7.23
CA GLY A 88 -15.79 11.03 -6.33
C GLY A 88 -15.92 12.39 -7.02
N ASP A 89 -16.11 13.40 -6.18
CA ASP A 89 -16.32 14.82 -6.49
C ASP A 89 -17.36 15.06 -7.58
N MET A 90 -18.58 14.59 -7.31
CA MET A 90 -19.73 14.83 -8.17
C MET A 90 -20.12 16.32 -8.17
N PHE A 91 -20.10 16.96 -7.01
CA PHE A 91 -20.49 18.35 -6.83
C PHE A 91 -19.31 19.16 -6.28
N ASP A 92 -19.03 20.32 -6.89
CA ASP A 92 -18.17 21.33 -6.24
C ASP A 92 -18.95 22.07 -5.15
N LYS A 93 -20.20 22.43 -5.49
CA LYS A 93 -21.17 22.99 -4.56
C LYS A 93 -22.41 22.11 -4.53
N ALA A 94 -22.70 21.52 -3.38
CA ALA A 94 -23.85 20.64 -3.20
C ALA A 94 -25.13 21.46 -2.93
N ARG A 95 -25.92 21.76 -3.97
CA ARG A 95 -27.19 22.50 -3.85
C ARG A 95 -28.31 21.91 -4.71
N PRO A 96 -29.59 22.04 -4.30
CA PRO A 96 -30.73 21.53 -5.07
C PRO A 96 -30.79 22.03 -6.53
N GLU A 97 -30.40 23.27 -6.80
CA GLU A 97 -30.37 23.85 -8.15
C GLU A 97 -29.34 23.19 -9.09
N ILE A 98 -28.25 22.65 -8.53
CA ILE A 98 -27.18 21.98 -9.29
C ILE A 98 -27.58 20.53 -9.63
N LEU A 99 -28.44 19.92 -8.81
CA LEU A 99 -28.90 18.54 -9.02
C LEU A 99 -29.49 18.32 -10.41
N ALA A 100 -30.35 19.23 -10.88
CA ALA A 100 -31.00 19.09 -12.18
C ALA A 100 -29.97 19.03 -13.32
N HIS A 101 -28.86 19.77 -13.19
CA HIS A 101 -27.76 19.74 -14.15
C HIS A 101 -27.04 18.40 -14.12
N TYR A 102 -26.63 17.94 -12.93
CA TYR A 102 -26.02 16.62 -12.76
C TYR A 102 -26.90 15.51 -13.35
N ARG A 103 -28.20 15.48 -12.98
CA ARG A 103 -29.16 14.49 -13.48
C ARG A 103 -29.29 14.50 -14.99
N SER A 104 -29.27 15.69 -15.60
CA SER A 104 -29.35 15.81 -17.06
C SER A 104 -28.10 15.32 -17.81
N ARG A 105 -27.03 14.97 -17.09
CA ARG A 105 -25.76 14.49 -17.63
C ARG A 105 -25.45 13.06 -17.19
N TYR A 106 -25.42 12.80 -15.89
CA TYR A 106 -24.91 11.57 -15.27
C TYR A 106 -25.97 10.67 -14.61
N GLU A 107 -27.26 10.98 -14.72
CA GLU A 107 -28.29 9.95 -14.52
C GLU A 107 -28.66 9.35 -15.88
N MET A 108 -28.83 8.02 -15.94
CA MET A 108 -29.08 7.30 -17.19
C MET A 108 -30.34 7.83 -17.90
N GLY A 109 -30.22 8.17 -19.19
CA GLY A 109 -31.32 8.69 -19.98
C GLY A 109 -31.07 8.67 -21.48
N PRO A 110 -32.10 8.92 -22.31
CA PRO A 110 -32.02 8.74 -23.77
C PRO A 110 -31.44 9.95 -24.53
N GLY A 111 -31.15 11.07 -23.85
CA GLY A 111 -30.69 12.30 -24.49
C GLY A 111 -29.24 12.20 -24.95
N GLU A 112 -28.88 12.88 -26.04
CA GLU A 112 -27.47 12.91 -26.52
C GLU A 112 -26.50 13.44 -25.47
N LYS A 113 -26.97 14.38 -24.64
CA LYS A 113 -26.20 15.00 -23.56
C LYS A 113 -26.30 14.26 -22.23
N THR A 114 -26.93 13.10 -22.22
CA THR A 114 -27.20 12.31 -21.01
C THR A 114 -26.54 10.96 -21.20
N ILE A 115 -25.98 10.39 -20.14
CA ILE A 115 -25.30 9.11 -20.22
C ILE A 115 -26.31 7.97 -20.50
N HIS A 116 -25.94 7.04 -21.38
CA HIS A 116 -26.85 5.96 -21.83
C HIS A 116 -26.74 4.66 -21.02
N TYR A 117 -25.85 4.64 -20.02
CA TYR A 117 -25.50 3.45 -19.26
C TYR A 117 -25.87 3.60 -17.78
N PRO A 118 -26.01 2.49 -17.03
CA PRO A 118 -26.16 2.53 -15.58
C PRO A 118 -25.00 3.28 -14.93
N VAL A 119 -25.32 4.19 -14.01
CA VAL A 119 -24.32 4.97 -13.27
C VAL A 119 -24.24 4.54 -11.81
N TYR A 120 -23.00 4.43 -11.34
CA TYR A 120 -22.61 4.09 -9.97
C TYR A 120 -21.90 5.30 -9.33
N PRO A 121 -22.64 6.18 -8.62
CA PRO A 121 -22.10 7.41 -8.03
C PRO A 121 -21.16 7.13 -6.86
N GLY A 122 -20.16 7.98 -6.67
CA GLY A 122 -19.23 7.94 -5.55
C GLY A 122 -18.94 9.34 -5.04
N PHE A 123 -18.69 9.48 -3.73
CA PHE A 123 -18.35 10.72 -3.09
C PHE A 123 -16.84 10.97 -3.09
N GLY A 124 -16.48 12.22 -3.33
CA GLY A 124 -15.16 12.75 -3.01
C GLY A 124 -15.22 13.75 -1.85
N ASN A 125 -14.17 14.53 -1.69
CA ASN A 125 -14.12 15.50 -0.59
C ASN A 125 -15.04 16.69 -0.79
N HIS A 126 -15.28 17.17 -2.00
CA HIS A 126 -16.24 18.23 -2.25
C HIS A 126 -17.68 17.77 -2.00
N ASP A 127 -17.99 16.48 -2.17
CA ASP A 127 -19.34 15.99 -1.85
C ASP A 127 -19.65 16.00 -0.33
N ILE A 128 -18.62 15.76 0.49
CA ILE A 128 -18.71 15.75 1.96
C ILE A 128 -18.46 17.14 2.54
N ASP A 129 -17.58 17.92 1.94
CA ASP A 129 -17.15 19.25 2.38
C ASP A 129 -17.27 20.30 1.24
N PRO A 130 -18.50 20.59 0.74
CA PRO A 130 -18.79 21.32 -0.52
C PRO A 130 -18.50 22.83 -0.58
N ALA A 131 -17.57 23.36 0.23
CA ALA A 131 -17.08 24.72 -0.01
C ALA A 131 -15.67 24.99 0.55
N VAL A 132 -14.94 25.77 -0.24
CA VAL A 132 -13.69 26.50 0.06
C VAL A 132 -13.76 27.26 1.39
N SER A 133 -12.77 27.01 2.26
CA SER A 133 -12.30 27.83 3.41
C SER A 133 -13.24 28.25 4.55
N ASP A 134 -14.56 28.30 4.39
CA ASP A 134 -15.47 28.73 5.46
C ASP A 134 -16.28 27.55 6.01
N LYS A 135 -15.84 27.04 7.16
CA LYS A 135 -16.44 25.91 7.92
C LYS A 135 -17.80 26.27 8.53
N GLY A 136 -18.72 26.82 7.75
CA GLY A 136 -20.00 27.39 8.17
C GLY A 136 -21.22 26.49 7.94
N ALA A 137 -22.41 27.06 8.13
CA ALA A 137 -23.69 26.37 7.98
C ALA A 137 -23.96 25.86 6.56
N ASP A 138 -23.41 26.53 5.54
CA ASP A 138 -23.60 26.16 4.13
C ASP A 138 -22.94 24.81 3.79
N ASN A 139 -21.79 24.49 4.38
CA ASN A 139 -21.15 23.16 4.21
C ASN A 139 -22.00 22.05 4.81
N LEU A 140 -22.63 22.29 5.96
CA LEU A 140 -23.51 21.30 6.60
C LEU A 140 -24.77 21.04 5.75
N LEU A 141 -25.35 22.10 5.18
CA LEU A 141 -26.49 21.97 4.27
C LEU A 141 -26.12 21.24 2.99
N GLY A 142 -24.98 21.58 2.38
CA GLY A 142 -24.48 20.91 1.19
C GLY A 142 -24.16 19.44 1.44
N ARG A 143 -23.45 19.12 2.53
CA ARG A 143 -23.20 17.74 2.95
C ARG A 143 -24.50 16.97 3.13
N ALA A 144 -25.46 17.52 3.89
CA ALA A 144 -26.75 16.87 4.11
C ALA A 144 -27.49 16.61 2.80
N PHE A 145 -27.40 17.55 1.83
CA PHE A 145 -27.92 17.37 0.49
C PHE A 145 -27.26 16.19 -0.24
N SER A 146 -25.92 16.14 -0.30
CA SER A 146 -25.18 15.05 -0.97
C SER A 146 -25.52 13.69 -0.36
N LEU A 147 -25.54 13.61 0.98
CA LEU A 147 -25.89 12.39 1.72
C LEU A 147 -27.31 11.92 1.40
N HIS A 148 -28.30 12.82 1.44
CA HIS A 148 -29.68 12.47 1.09
C HIS A 148 -29.85 12.07 -0.37
N TYR A 149 -29.13 12.72 -1.29
CA TYR A 149 -29.15 12.34 -2.69
C TYR A 149 -28.68 10.90 -2.86
N LEU A 150 -27.51 10.56 -2.31
CA LEU A 150 -26.96 9.22 -2.45
C LEU A 150 -27.79 8.17 -1.71
N ASP A 151 -28.33 8.48 -0.53
CA ASP A 151 -29.27 7.60 0.18
C ASP A 151 -30.47 7.27 -0.71
N SER A 152 -31.06 8.26 -1.39
CA SER A 152 -32.20 8.04 -2.28
C SER A 152 -31.85 7.12 -3.44
N ILE A 153 -30.70 7.34 -4.09
CA ILE A 153 -30.29 6.55 -5.26
C ILE A 153 -29.92 5.12 -4.85
N LEU A 154 -29.10 4.95 -3.81
CA LEU A 154 -28.62 3.62 -3.41
C LEU A 154 -29.73 2.75 -2.82
N ASN A 155 -30.68 3.31 -2.06
CA ASN A 155 -31.81 2.54 -1.57
C ASN A 155 -32.73 2.06 -2.72
N ASP A 156 -32.95 2.89 -3.73
CA ASP A 156 -33.72 2.48 -4.93
C ASP A 156 -32.99 1.38 -5.72
N LYS A 157 -31.68 1.53 -5.93
CA LYS A 157 -30.84 0.50 -6.55
C LYS A 157 -30.85 -0.81 -5.78
N LEU A 158 -30.75 -0.75 -4.45
CA LEU A 158 -30.80 -1.93 -3.58
C LEU A 158 -32.17 -2.62 -3.67
N ALA A 159 -33.27 -1.85 -3.63
CA ALA A 159 -34.62 -2.38 -3.75
C ALA A 159 -34.88 -3.05 -5.10
N LYS A 160 -34.24 -2.58 -6.17
CA LYS A 160 -34.29 -3.17 -7.51
C LYS A 160 -33.33 -4.35 -7.71
N GLY A 161 -32.42 -4.60 -6.75
CA GLY A 161 -31.38 -5.61 -6.89
C GLY A 161 -30.27 -5.23 -7.87
N GLU A 162 -30.12 -3.94 -8.20
CA GLU A 162 -29.00 -3.44 -9.03
C GLU A 162 -27.68 -3.42 -8.26
N ILE A 163 -27.74 -3.28 -6.93
CA ILE A 163 -26.60 -3.42 -6.02
C ILE A 163 -26.88 -4.54 -5.02
N LEU A 164 -25.81 -5.15 -4.49
CA LEU A 164 -25.88 -6.34 -3.64
C LEU A 164 -25.81 -6.03 -2.15
N ASN A 165 -25.04 -5.01 -1.78
CA ASN A 165 -24.78 -4.66 -0.39
C ASN A 165 -24.57 -3.14 -0.26
N LEU A 166 -24.95 -2.60 0.90
CA LEU A 166 -24.88 -1.18 1.22
C LEU A 166 -24.52 -1.04 2.69
N HIS A 167 -23.47 -0.28 2.98
CA HIS A 167 -23.13 0.18 4.32
C HIS A 167 -23.84 1.51 4.61
N PRO A 168 -24.94 1.55 5.37
CA PRO A 168 -25.79 2.74 5.45
C PRO A 168 -25.09 3.99 5.99
N SER A 169 -24.12 3.81 6.90
CA SER A 169 -23.41 4.93 7.53
C SER A 169 -22.49 5.66 6.54
N SER A 170 -21.60 4.92 5.88
CA SER A 170 -20.66 5.49 4.88
C SER A 170 -21.28 5.68 3.50
N ARG A 171 -22.40 5.01 3.20
CA ARG A 171 -22.92 4.78 1.85
C ARG A 171 -22.00 4.02 0.91
N SER A 172 -20.96 3.34 1.42
CA SER A 172 -20.20 2.37 0.60
C SER A 172 -21.11 1.24 0.14
N TYR A 173 -20.92 0.75 -1.08
CA TYR A 173 -21.79 -0.28 -1.65
C TYR A 173 -21.05 -1.14 -2.66
N SER A 174 -21.63 -2.29 -2.98
CA SER A 174 -21.06 -3.23 -3.93
C SER A 174 -22.11 -3.82 -4.87
N TRP A 175 -21.65 -4.26 -6.04
CA TRP A 175 -22.49 -4.88 -7.07
C TRP A 175 -21.66 -5.83 -7.92
N ASN A 176 -22.31 -6.62 -8.77
CA ASN A 176 -21.63 -7.48 -9.71
C ASN A 176 -22.01 -7.13 -11.14
N ILE A 177 -21.03 -7.19 -12.04
CA ILE A 177 -21.26 -7.28 -13.49
C ILE A 177 -20.66 -8.60 -13.94
N GLN A 178 -21.51 -9.51 -14.43
CA GLN A 178 -21.14 -10.90 -14.63
C GLN A 178 -20.56 -11.50 -13.32
N ASP A 179 -19.34 -12.02 -13.35
CA ASP A 179 -18.64 -12.59 -12.20
C ASP A 179 -17.61 -11.63 -11.56
N VAL A 180 -17.53 -10.38 -12.03
CA VAL A 180 -16.65 -9.35 -11.48
C VAL A 180 -17.41 -8.61 -10.38
N HIS A 181 -16.78 -8.54 -9.21
CA HIS A 181 -17.31 -7.86 -8.03
C HIS A 181 -16.75 -6.43 -7.95
N PHE A 182 -17.65 -5.45 -7.85
CA PHE A 182 -17.30 -4.04 -7.77
C PHE A 182 -17.61 -3.49 -6.39
N VAL A 183 -16.72 -2.67 -5.87
CA VAL A 183 -16.89 -1.98 -4.58
C VAL A 183 -16.64 -0.49 -4.76
N GLN A 184 -17.60 0.33 -4.33
CA GLN A 184 -17.45 1.77 -4.19
C GLN A 184 -17.34 2.13 -2.71
N ALA A 185 -16.15 2.53 -2.27
CA ALA A 185 -15.80 2.86 -0.88
C ALA A 185 -15.87 4.36 -0.55
N GLN A 186 -16.40 5.17 -1.47
CA GLN A 186 -16.57 6.62 -1.33
C GLN A 186 -15.22 7.32 -1.24
N ARG A 187 -14.98 8.20 -0.25
CA ARG A 187 -13.71 8.93 -0.14
C ARG A 187 -12.51 8.00 0.02
N PHE A 188 -12.58 7.11 1.01
CA PHE A 188 -11.63 6.03 1.25
C PHE A 188 -12.20 5.03 2.26
N SER A 189 -11.71 3.79 2.23
CA SER A 189 -12.05 2.83 3.29
C SER A 189 -11.40 3.18 4.62
N GLY A 190 -12.20 3.16 5.68
CA GLY A 190 -11.78 3.55 7.03
C GLY A 190 -12.08 5.00 7.40
N ASP A 191 -12.75 5.76 6.53
CA ASP A 191 -13.12 7.14 6.81
C ASP A 191 -14.12 7.24 7.98
N THR A 192 -13.75 8.01 9.00
CA THR A 192 -14.60 8.28 10.17
C THR A 192 -14.97 9.75 10.33
N ALA A 193 -14.65 10.61 9.36
CA ALA A 193 -14.86 12.05 9.53
C ALA A 193 -16.35 12.44 9.39
N TYR A 194 -17.16 11.62 8.71
CA TYR A 194 -18.59 11.86 8.53
C TYR A 194 -19.48 10.61 8.73
N CYS A 195 -18.87 9.44 8.95
CA CYS A 195 -19.56 8.15 9.06
C CYS A 195 -18.84 7.19 10.01
N GLU A 196 -19.43 6.02 10.22
CA GLU A 196 -18.74 4.86 10.80
C GLU A 196 -17.78 4.26 9.76
N SER A 197 -16.64 3.74 10.22
CA SER A 197 -15.68 3.04 9.36
C SER A 197 -16.35 1.89 8.62
N ASN A 198 -16.11 1.80 7.32
CA ASN A 198 -16.63 0.74 6.45
C ASN A 198 -15.71 -0.49 6.34
N LEU A 199 -14.57 -0.54 7.06
CA LEU A 199 -13.56 -1.59 6.87
C LEU A 199 -14.06 -2.99 7.25
N ASP A 200 -14.82 -3.13 8.34
CA ASP A 200 -15.40 -4.42 8.72
C ASP A 200 -16.51 -4.85 7.74
N TRP A 201 -17.33 -3.89 7.29
CA TRP A 201 -18.31 -4.12 6.23
C TRP A 201 -17.63 -4.59 4.93
N LEU A 202 -16.53 -3.96 4.53
CA LEU A 202 -15.77 -4.33 3.35
C LEU A 202 -15.21 -5.75 3.47
N ALA A 203 -14.65 -6.10 4.63
CA ALA A 203 -14.13 -7.44 4.87
C ALA A 203 -15.23 -8.50 4.73
N ASP A 204 -16.42 -8.25 5.28
CA ASP A 204 -17.58 -9.14 5.18
C ASP A 204 -18.15 -9.21 3.75
N ASP A 205 -18.17 -8.09 3.03
CA ASP A 205 -18.64 -8.00 1.66
C ASP A 205 -17.77 -8.83 0.70
N LEU A 206 -16.45 -8.60 0.72
CA LEU A 206 -15.49 -9.35 -0.08
C LEU A 206 -15.49 -10.82 0.30
N LYS A 207 -15.59 -11.13 1.60
CA LYS A 207 -15.70 -12.53 2.04
C LYS A 207 -16.92 -13.22 1.45
N ARG A 208 -18.04 -12.50 1.32
CA ARG A 208 -19.29 -13.05 0.79
C ARG A 208 -19.30 -13.18 -0.72
N TYR A 209 -18.74 -12.21 -1.44
CA TYR A 209 -18.92 -12.10 -2.90
C TYR A 209 -17.64 -12.33 -3.72
N ALA A 210 -16.46 -12.36 -3.09
CA ALA A 210 -15.17 -12.52 -3.77
C ALA A 210 -14.31 -13.70 -3.29
N SER A 211 -14.70 -14.41 -2.23
CA SER A 211 -13.91 -15.55 -1.69
C SER A 211 -13.73 -16.72 -2.66
N GLU A 212 -14.55 -16.84 -3.70
CA GLU A 212 -14.41 -17.91 -4.71
C GLU A 212 -13.36 -17.55 -5.80
N GLY A 213 -12.64 -16.44 -5.64
CA GLY A 213 -11.63 -15.96 -6.59
C GLY A 213 -12.18 -14.99 -7.64
N ASN A 214 -13.40 -14.50 -7.46
CA ASN A 214 -13.99 -13.48 -8.32
C ASN A 214 -13.08 -12.25 -8.41
N PRO A 215 -12.86 -11.69 -9.60
CA PRO A 215 -12.11 -10.46 -9.75
C PRO A 215 -12.79 -9.32 -9.00
N VAL A 216 -12.00 -8.52 -8.29
CA VAL A 216 -12.48 -7.34 -7.55
C VAL A 216 -12.02 -6.07 -8.26
N VAL A 217 -12.96 -5.20 -8.62
CA VAL A 217 -12.67 -3.82 -9.00
C VAL A 217 -13.04 -2.93 -7.83
N TYR A 218 -12.03 -2.30 -7.24
CA TYR A 218 -12.18 -1.46 -6.05
C TYR A 218 -12.04 0.01 -6.43
N ILE A 219 -12.97 0.84 -5.97
CA ILE A 219 -13.02 2.27 -6.26
C ILE A 219 -13.14 3.05 -4.95
N GLN A 220 -12.36 4.11 -4.83
CA GLN A 220 -12.56 5.19 -3.85
C GLN A 220 -12.11 6.52 -4.47
N HIS A 221 -12.13 7.63 -3.74
CA HIS A 221 -11.70 8.92 -4.28
C HIS A 221 -10.22 9.22 -4.04
N TYR A 222 -9.73 9.04 -2.80
CA TYR A 222 -8.34 9.35 -2.45
C TYR A 222 -7.36 8.27 -2.89
N GLY A 223 -6.28 8.69 -3.54
CA GLY A 223 -5.17 7.84 -3.93
C GLY A 223 -4.05 7.75 -2.89
N VAL A 224 -2.91 7.23 -3.33
CA VAL A 224 -1.66 7.13 -2.55
C VAL A 224 -0.65 8.21 -2.93
N ASP A 225 -1.07 9.21 -3.72
CA ASP A 225 -0.25 10.36 -4.04
C ASP A 225 0.02 11.24 -2.81
N PRO A 226 1.09 12.07 -2.83
CA PRO A 226 1.47 12.91 -1.70
C PRO A 226 0.39 13.90 -1.22
N TRP A 227 -0.62 14.20 -2.04
CA TRP A 227 -1.71 15.09 -1.66
C TRP A 227 -2.79 14.33 -0.90
N ALA A 228 -3.34 13.26 -1.49
CA ALA A 228 -4.40 12.45 -0.90
C ALA A 228 -4.02 11.81 0.44
N ILE A 229 -2.76 11.36 0.60
CA ILE A 229 -2.31 10.68 1.84
C ILE A 229 -2.33 11.57 3.08
N LYS A 230 -2.48 12.90 2.92
CA LYS A 230 -2.66 13.84 4.03
C LYS A 230 -4.02 13.68 4.72
N TRP A 231 -5.02 13.11 4.04
CA TRP A 231 -6.37 12.91 4.56
C TRP A 231 -6.77 11.46 4.70
N TRP A 232 -6.10 10.55 4.02
CA TRP A 232 -6.22 9.12 4.25
C TRP A 232 -5.21 8.71 5.33
N PRO A 233 -5.62 8.26 6.52
CA PRO A 233 -4.65 7.84 7.54
C PRO A 233 -3.91 6.56 7.16
N GLN A 234 -2.67 6.40 7.63
CA GLN A 234 -1.82 5.28 7.26
C GLN A 234 -2.33 3.94 7.83
N ASP A 235 -2.90 3.94 9.03
CA ASP A 235 -3.53 2.76 9.64
C ASP A 235 -4.72 2.26 8.82
N ALA A 236 -5.58 3.17 8.35
CA ALA A 236 -6.69 2.86 7.46
C ALA A 236 -6.20 2.30 6.10
N ARG A 237 -5.12 2.87 5.54
CA ARG A 237 -4.43 2.30 4.36
C ARG A 237 -3.96 0.88 4.63
N ASN A 238 -3.15 0.68 5.66
CA ASN A 238 -2.58 -0.62 6.01
C ASN A 238 -3.70 -1.65 6.15
N ARG A 239 -4.78 -1.30 6.86
CA ARG A 239 -5.93 -2.17 7.07
C ARG A 239 -6.69 -2.50 5.78
N LEU A 240 -6.87 -1.55 4.86
CA LEU A 240 -7.48 -1.82 3.56
C LEU A 240 -6.64 -2.85 2.79
N PHE A 241 -5.34 -2.63 2.65
CA PHE A 241 -4.49 -3.53 1.87
C PHE A 241 -4.33 -4.90 2.53
N ASP A 242 -4.36 -4.99 3.86
CA ASP A 242 -4.42 -6.28 4.56
C ASP A 242 -5.70 -7.07 4.24
N ILE A 243 -6.82 -6.39 3.98
CA ILE A 243 -8.06 -7.03 3.53
C ILE A 243 -7.88 -7.48 2.07
N LEU A 244 -7.46 -6.56 1.19
CA LEU A 244 -7.32 -6.78 -0.25
C LEU A 244 -6.32 -7.89 -0.61
N ASP A 245 -5.28 -8.08 0.20
CA ASP A 245 -4.25 -9.13 0.05
C ASP A 245 -4.79 -10.56 -0.01
N ASN A 246 -6.06 -10.76 0.35
CA ASN A 246 -6.72 -12.07 0.34
C ASN A 246 -7.64 -12.28 -0.89
N TYR A 247 -7.73 -11.30 -1.79
CA TYR A 247 -8.69 -11.33 -2.90
C TYR A 247 -8.03 -11.01 -4.25
N ASN A 248 -8.71 -11.42 -5.32
CA ASN A 248 -8.22 -11.24 -6.69
C ASN A 248 -8.49 -9.83 -7.21
N VAL A 249 -7.76 -8.82 -6.71
CA VAL A 249 -7.97 -7.42 -7.09
C VAL A 249 -7.50 -7.17 -8.52
N ALA A 250 -8.45 -6.95 -9.42
CA ALA A 250 -8.20 -6.69 -10.83
C ALA A 250 -7.76 -5.26 -11.09
N ALA A 251 -8.47 -4.29 -10.49
CA ALA A 251 -8.16 -2.88 -10.63
C ALA A 251 -8.51 -2.11 -9.36
N PHE A 252 -7.68 -1.12 -9.02
CA PHE A 252 -7.92 -0.12 -7.99
C PHE A 252 -7.95 1.24 -8.68
N LEU A 253 -9.11 1.91 -8.67
CA LEU A 253 -9.29 3.22 -9.31
C LEU A 253 -9.61 4.31 -8.31
N VAL A 254 -9.03 5.49 -8.51
CA VAL A 254 -9.21 6.68 -7.66
C VAL A 254 -9.35 7.97 -8.49
N GLY A 255 -9.77 9.07 -7.86
CA GLY A 255 -9.84 10.41 -8.47
C GLY A 255 -8.93 11.40 -7.73
N HIS A 256 -9.46 12.58 -7.41
CA HIS A 256 -8.91 13.63 -6.54
C HIS A 256 -7.80 14.49 -7.15
N THR A 257 -6.85 13.91 -7.88
CA THR A 257 -5.65 14.63 -8.32
C THR A 257 -5.87 15.53 -9.52
N HIS A 258 -6.97 15.36 -10.25
CA HIS A 258 -7.22 16.02 -11.54
C HIS A 258 -6.07 15.80 -12.53
N GLU A 259 -5.40 14.67 -12.44
CA GLU A 259 -4.35 14.25 -13.37
C GLU A 259 -4.38 12.73 -13.44
N PRO A 260 -4.40 12.12 -14.65
CA PRO A 260 -4.41 10.70 -14.78
C PRO A 260 -3.00 10.15 -14.55
N SER A 261 -2.83 9.29 -13.55
CA SER A 261 -1.53 8.72 -13.20
C SER A 261 -1.65 7.26 -12.78
N LEU A 262 -0.52 6.54 -12.76
CA LEU A 262 -0.46 5.16 -12.29
C LEU A 262 0.51 5.05 -11.11
N GLN A 263 -0.05 5.09 -9.90
CA GLN A 263 0.70 4.98 -8.65
C GLN A 263 0.80 3.52 -8.20
N HIS A 264 1.70 3.24 -7.26
CA HIS A 264 1.86 1.88 -6.71
C HIS A 264 1.92 1.92 -5.19
N TYR A 265 1.25 0.96 -4.55
CA TYR A 265 1.33 0.77 -3.09
C TYR A 265 1.24 -0.72 -2.76
N ARG A 266 2.24 -1.25 -2.03
CA ARG A 266 2.34 -2.70 -1.71
C ARG A 266 2.13 -3.61 -2.93
N GLY A 267 2.66 -3.22 -4.09
CA GLY A 267 2.57 -3.99 -5.33
C GLY A 267 1.24 -3.82 -6.09
N TYR A 268 0.27 -3.09 -5.52
CA TYR A 268 -0.97 -2.76 -6.21
C TYR A 268 -0.76 -1.55 -7.12
N PRO A 269 -1.05 -1.66 -8.42
CA PRO A 269 -1.22 -0.50 -9.27
C PRO A 269 -2.54 0.21 -8.94
N ILE A 270 -2.46 1.52 -8.73
CA ILE A 270 -3.59 2.37 -8.40
C ILE A 270 -3.73 3.40 -9.51
N TYR A 271 -4.82 3.30 -10.26
CA TYR A 271 -5.10 4.12 -11.42
C TYR A 271 -5.84 5.39 -11.01
N GLN A 272 -5.22 6.55 -11.14
CA GLN A 272 -5.84 7.86 -10.98
C GLN A 272 -6.57 8.25 -12.25
N VAL A 273 -7.85 8.59 -12.11
CA VAL A 273 -8.72 9.07 -13.17
C VAL A 273 -8.69 10.59 -13.19
N ASN A 274 -8.78 11.18 -14.39
CA ASN A 274 -8.76 12.62 -14.55
C ASN A 274 -10.10 13.30 -14.21
N ASN A 275 -10.09 14.63 -14.20
CA ASN A 275 -11.24 15.52 -14.17
C ASN A 275 -11.93 15.67 -15.54
N ALA A 276 -13.11 16.31 -15.52
CA ALA A 276 -13.96 16.46 -16.69
C ALA A 276 -13.63 17.66 -17.61
N TRP A 277 -12.83 18.63 -17.16
CA TRP A 277 -12.56 19.90 -17.87
C TRP A 277 -11.10 20.03 -18.30
N PRO A 278 -10.76 20.99 -19.19
CA PRO A 278 -9.38 21.20 -19.59
C PRO A 278 -8.55 21.93 -18.54
N ASP A 279 -7.32 21.46 -18.31
CA ASP A 279 -6.34 22.14 -17.47
C ASP A 279 -4.90 22.02 -18.05
N GLU A 280 -3.88 21.91 -17.20
CA GLU A 280 -2.48 21.87 -17.59
C GLU A 280 -2.12 20.57 -18.35
N ASP A 281 -2.85 19.47 -18.12
CA ASP A 281 -2.58 18.17 -18.71
C ASP A 281 -3.29 17.92 -20.07
N GLY A 282 -4.16 18.85 -20.47
CA GLY A 282 -4.93 18.82 -21.70
C GLY A 282 -6.43 18.95 -21.44
N ASN A 283 -7.25 18.38 -22.34
CA ASN A 283 -8.68 18.25 -22.12
C ASN A 283 -8.98 17.19 -21.05
N GLY A 284 -10.14 17.30 -20.40
CA GLY A 284 -10.61 16.30 -19.44
C GLY A 284 -10.67 14.89 -20.01
N SER A 285 -10.51 13.90 -19.14
CA SER A 285 -10.45 12.49 -19.55
C SER A 285 -11.04 11.55 -18.50
N PHE A 286 -11.26 10.30 -18.89
CA PHE A 286 -11.76 9.24 -18.02
C PHE A 286 -11.08 7.91 -18.35
N ALA A 287 -11.15 6.96 -17.42
CA ALA A 287 -10.59 5.64 -17.61
C ALA A 287 -11.61 4.69 -18.26
N VAL A 288 -11.15 3.91 -19.24
CA VAL A 288 -11.87 2.78 -19.81
C VAL A 288 -11.25 1.50 -19.28
N VAL A 289 -12.02 0.74 -18.49
CA VAL A 289 -11.58 -0.49 -17.82
C VAL A 289 -12.20 -1.68 -18.52
N ARG A 290 -11.38 -2.66 -18.92
CA ARG A 290 -11.84 -3.93 -19.50
C ARG A 290 -11.22 -5.12 -18.79
N LEU A 291 -12.07 -6.06 -18.41
CA LEU A 291 -11.66 -7.39 -17.93
C LEU A 291 -12.19 -8.42 -18.92
N LYS A 292 -11.28 -9.14 -19.59
CA LYS A 292 -11.64 -10.16 -20.59
C LYS A 292 -10.91 -11.46 -20.33
N GLY A 293 -11.64 -12.53 -20.04
CA GLY A 293 -11.06 -13.70 -19.39
C GLY A 293 -10.28 -13.23 -18.17
N ASP A 294 -8.99 -13.57 -18.09
CA ASP A 294 -8.10 -13.11 -17.03
C ASP A 294 -7.26 -11.88 -17.40
N ALA A 295 -7.38 -11.35 -18.62
CA ALA A 295 -6.70 -10.13 -19.03
C ALA A 295 -7.39 -8.89 -18.45
N VAL A 296 -6.61 -7.94 -17.92
CA VAL A 296 -7.10 -6.66 -17.40
C VAL A 296 -6.41 -5.53 -18.13
N SER A 297 -7.17 -4.55 -18.60
CA SER A 297 -6.61 -3.32 -19.17
C SER A 297 -7.36 -2.08 -18.76
N VAL A 298 -6.61 -1.01 -18.50
CA VAL A 298 -7.15 0.34 -18.29
C VAL A 298 -6.38 1.31 -19.17
N ALA A 299 -7.10 2.21 -19.82
CA ALA A 299 -6.52 3.29 -20.61
C ALA A 299 -7.36 4.56 -20.46
N SER A 300 -6.72 5.72 -20.54
CA SER A 300 -7.42 7.00 -20.48
C SER A 300 -7.98 7.39 -21.85
N CYS A 301 -9.20 7.92 -21.85
CA CYS A 301 -9.89 8.46 -23.02
C CYS A 301 -10.07 9.96 -22.83
N ARG A 302 -9.35 10.75 -23.62
CA ARG A 302 -9.41 12.22 -23.57
C ARG A 302 -10.26 12.75 -24.71
N TRP A 303 -11.27 13.54 -24.39
CA TRP A 303 -12.13 14.12 -25.42
C TRP A 303 -11.38 15.21 -26.19
N THR A 304 -11.68 15.39 -27.47
CA THR A 304 -10.99 16.38 -28.33
C THR A 304 -11.91 17.47 -28.85
N ASP A 305 -13.23 17.23 -28.92
CA ASP A 305 -14.19 18.21 -29.38
C ASP A 305 -15.62 18.01 -28.83
N ASP A 306 -16.55 18.83 -29.30
CA ASP A 306 -17.96 18.83 -28.88
C ASP A 306 -18.85 17.78 -29.58
N LYS A 307 -18.27 16.99 -30.48
CA LYS A 307 -18.95 15.94 -31.26
C LYS A 307 -18.72 14.54 -30.69
N GLY A 308 -17.83 14.44 -29.70
CA GLY A 308 -17.42 13.18 -29.08
C GLY A 308 -16.26 12.51 -29.79
N ASP A 309 -15.46 13.26 -30.56
CA ASP A 309 -14.16 12.77 -30.99
C ASP A 309 -13.21 12.73 -29.78
N PHE A 310 -12.28 11.76 -29.77
CA PHE A 310 -11.37 11.53 -28.65
C PHE A 310 -10.05 10.90 -29.08
N GLU A 311 -9.11 10.88 -28.14
CA GLU A 311 -7.87 10.13 -28.24
C GLU A 311 -7.69 9.19 -27.04
N VAL A 312 -7.03 8.05 -27.29
CA VAL A 312 -6.64 7.09 -26.27
C VAL A 312 -5.23 7.43 -25.83
N VAL A 313 -5.06 7.77 -24.56
CA VAL A 313 -3.82 8.28 -23.99
C VAL A 313 -3.44 7.50 -22.73
N GLY A 314 -2.17 7.63 -22.34
CA GLY A 314 -1.69 7.10 -21.08
C GLY A 314 -2.34 7.81 -19.88
N PRO A 315 -2.17 7.25 -18.67
CA PRO A 315 -1.43 6.03 -18.36
C PRO A 315 -2.14 4.77 -18.88
N TYR A 316 -1.41 3.66 -18.94
CA TYR A 316 -1.95 2.36 -19.34
C TYR A 316 -1.70 1.36 -18.22
N LEU A 317 -2.75 0.64 -17.83
CA LEU A 317 -2.63 -0.55 -16.99
C LEU A 317 -2.81 -1.78 -17.86
N SER A 318 -1.88 -2.71 -17.74
CA SER A 318 -1.92 -4.03 -18.38
C SER A 318 -1.54 -5.07 -17.34
N ASP A 319 -2.47 -5.99 -17.08
CA ASP A 319 -2.29 -7.01 -16.05
C ASP A 319 -3.02 -8.32 -16.39
N THR A 320 -2.81 -9.34 -15.56
CA THR A 320 -3.44 -10.66 -15.71
C THR A 320 -3.82 -11.23 -14.35
N LEU A 321 -4.98 -11.89 -14.31
CA LEU A 321 -5.55 -12.52 -13.11
C LEU A 321 -5.15 -14.00 -13.00
N PRO A 322 -5.14 -14.57 -11.77
CA PRO A 322 -5.29 -13.86 -10.51
C PRO A 322 -4.08 -12.97 -10.22
N ARG A 323 -4.31 -11.78 -9.63
CA ARG A 323 -3.21 -10.93 -9.18
C ARG A 323 -2.45 -11.65 -8.07
N ILE A 324 -1.14 -11.76 -8.22
CA ILE A 324 -0.25 -12.31 -7.20
C ILE A 324 0.45 -11.13 -6.53
N ILE A 325 0.15 -10.90 -5.26
CA ILE A 325 0.89 -9.95 -4.43
C ILE A 325 2.03 -10.69 -3.75
N ASP A 326 3.24 -10.15 -3.82
CA ASP A 326 4.37 -10.72 -3.11
C ASP A 326 4.18 -10.54 -1.59
N GLN A 327 3.82 -11.65 -0.94
CA GLN A 327 3.77 -11.74 0.52
C GLN A 327 5.08 -12.30 1.10
N SER A 328 6.19 -12.24 0.37
CA SER A 328 7.50 -12.57 0.94
C SER A 328 7.87 -11.59 2.06
N ILE A 329 8.69 -12.06 2.99
CA ILE A 329 9.27 -11.19 4.02
C ILE A 329 10.49 -10.52 3.38
N HIS A 330 10.53 -9.20 3.41
CA HIS A 330 11.66 -8.45 2.88
C HIS A 330 12.76 -8.39 3.93
N TYR A 331 13.52 -9.47 4.01
CA TYR A 331 14.55 -9.62 5.03
C TYR A 331 15.67 -8.59 4.98
N ASN A 332 15.97 -8.06 3.79
CA ASN A 332 17.01 -7.07 3.58
C ASN A 332 16.49 -5.63 3.72
N ALA A 333 15.18 -5.45 3.92
CA ALA A 333 14.58 -4.13 4.02
C ALA A 333 14.70 -3.58 5.43
N PHE A 334 15.29 -2.39 5.52
CA PHE A 334 15.52 -1.67 6.76
C PHE A 334 14.72 -0.36 6.73
N SER A 335 13.69 -0.28 7.57
CA SER A 335 12.91 0.93 7.79
C SER A 335 13.78 1.95 8.51
N HIS A 336 14.19 2.99 7.80
CA HIS A 336 15.07 4.05 8.30
C HIS A 336 14.28 5.34 8.50
N ASN A 337 14.78 6.21 9.37
CA ASN A 337 14.16 7.50 9.72
C ASN A 337 12.64 7.39 9.98
N ASP A 338 12.21 6.27 10.54
CA ASP A 338 10.80 5.91 10.61
C ASP A 338 10.03 6.77 11.61
N TYR A 339 10.72 7.41 12.56
CA TYR A 339 10.20 8.39 13.52
C TYR A 339 9.42 9.56 12.88
N TRP A 340 9.56 9.84 11.58
CA TRP A 340 8.72 10.82 10.89
C TRP A 340 7.29 10.34 10.63
N ARG A 341 7.07 9.03 10.63
CA ARG A 341 5.76 8.41 10.43
C ARG A 341 4.95 8.41 11.71
N GLU A 342 3.63 8.44 11.56
CA GLU A 342 2.69 8.35 12.69
C GLU A 342 2.78 7.00 13.41
N ASN A 343 2.93 5.90 12.67
CA ASN A 343 2.98 4.54 13.19
C ASN A 343 4.23 3.78 12.68
N PRO A 344 5.45 4.19 13.08
CA PRO A 344 6.70 3.75 12.45
C PRO A 344 6.84 2.24 12.29
N LEU A 345 6.60 1.49 13.39
CA LEU A 345 6.69 0.03 13.40
C LEU A 345 5.59 -0.62 12.55
N GLU A 346 4.33 -0.21 12.75
CA GLU A 346 3.20 -0.84 12.06
C GLU A 346 3.28 -0.63 10.55
N ASP A 347 3.74 0.54 10.13
CA ASP A 347 3.94 0.87 8.72
C ASP A 347 5.03 -0.01 8.10
N ALA A 348 6.18 -0.15 8.75
CA ALA A 348 7.22 -1.06 8.28
C ALA A 348 6.73 -2.52 8.19
N LEU A 349 5.93 -2.95 9.17
CA LEU A 349 5.34 -4.29 9.20
C LEU A 349 4.27 -4.49 8.10
N ALA A 350 3.50 -3.46 7.76
CA ALA A 350 2.53 -3.49 6.66
C ALA A 350 3.23 -3.65 5.30
N PHE A 351 4.43 -3.10 5.15
CA PHE A 351 5.31 -3.33 4.00
C PHE A 351 6.14 -4.61 4.11
N ARG A 352 5.93 -5.44 5.15
CA ARG A 352 6.63 -6.72 5.37
C ARG A 352 8.15 -6.59 5.53
N PHE A 353 8.64 -5.45 5.99
CA PHE A 353 10.07 -5.24 6.25
C PHE A 353 10.50 -6.02 7.49
N ASN A 354 11.70 -6.58 7.48
CA ASN A 354 12.20 -7.37 8.61
C ASN A 354 13.08 -6.58 9.58
N CYS A 355 13.46 -5.34 9.23
CA CYS A 355 14.29 -4.51 10.09
C CYS A 355 13.74 -3.09 10.21
N VAL A 356 13.79 -2.55 11.42
CA VAL A 356 13.39 -1.17 11.75
C VAL A 356 14.41 -0.53 12.68
N GLU A 357 14.50 0.80 12.62
CA GLU A 357 15.26 1.63 13.54
C GLU A 357 14.33 2.32 14.54
N ALA A 358 14.86 2.75 15.68
CA ALA A 358 14.21 3.67 16.59
C ALA A 358 15.27 4.60 17.19
N ASP A 359 15.25 5.87 16.80
CA ASP A 359 16.06 6.92 17.42
C ASP A 359 15.53 7.25 18.81
N LEU A 360 16.31 7.00 19.87
CA LEU A 360 15.83 7.19 21.24
C LEU A 360 16.55 8.31 22.00
N TRP A 361 15.77 9.09 22.73
CA TRP A 361 16.22 10.01 23.77
C TRP A 361 15.78 9.54 25.16
N LEU A 362 16.70 9.55 26.12
CA LEU A 362 16.38 9.39 27.54
C LEU A 362 16.06 10.75 28.16
N ILE A 363 14.83 10.95 28.63
CA ILE A 363 14.38 12.18 29.29
C ILE A 363 13.64 11.81 30.56
N ASP A 364 14.14 12.28 31.71
CA ASP A 364 13.52 12.09 33.04
C ASP A 364 13.16 10.63 33.39
N GLY A 365 13.96 9.67 32.91
CA GLY A 365 13.78 8.25 33.20
C GLY A 365 12.86 7.50 32.22
N GLU A 366 12.41 8.15 31.15
CA GLU A 366 11.58 7.57 30.09
C GLU A 366 12.26 7.70 28.71
N LEU A 367 11.88 6.81 27.78
CA LEU A 367 12.46 6.69 26.43
C LEU A 367 11.49 7.20 25.37
N TYR A 368 11.90 8.25 24.66
CA TYR A 368 11.10 8.89 23.61
C TYR A 368 11.74 8.66 22.24
N VAL A 369 10.92 8.31 21.25
CA VAL A 369 11.31 8.11 19.86
C VAL A 369 11.35 9.45 19.15
N SER A 370 12.52 9.87 18.68
CA SER A 370 12.73 11.04 17.84
C SER A 370 14.21 11.19 17.47
N HIS A 371 14.49 11.71 16.28
CA HIS A 371 15.86 12.02 15.87
C HIS A 371 16.44 13.22 16.62
N GLU A 372 15.70 14.33 16.67
CA GLU A 372 16.04 15.47 17.51
C GLU A 372 15.46 15.31 18.92
N ARG A 373 16.02 15.97 19.92
CA ARG A 373 15.55 15.85 21.30
C ARG A 373 14.10 16.37 21.40
N PRO A 374 13.10 15.53 21.71
CA PRO A 374 11.70 15.95 21.72
C PRO A 374 11.30 16.56 23.07
N GLU A 375 10.16 17.24 23.10
CA GLU A 375 9.42 17.46 24.34
C GLU A 375 8.74 16.15 24.79
N PRO A 376 8.70 15.83 26.10
CA PRO A 376 8.06 14.62 26.60
C PRO A 376 6.59 14.47 26.16
N ASN A 377 6.30 13.41 25.41
CA ASN A 377 4.95 13.07 24.97
C ASN A 377 4.72 11.54 25.11
N PRO A 378 3.73 11.09 25.90
CA PRO A 378 3.43 9.67 26.08
C PRO A 378 3.15 8.90 24.77
N ALA A 379 2.65 9.58 23.74
CA ALA A 379 2.31 8.98 22.45
C ALA A 379 3.54 8.48 21.68
N ILE A 380 4.71 9.09 21.89
CA ILE A 380 5.95 8.77 21.15
C ILE A 380 6.95 7.98 22.00
N THR A 381 6.51 7.35 23.08
CA THR A 381 7.40 6.51 23.90
C THR A 381 7.78 5.23 23.16
N PHE A 382 9.00 4.74 23.37
CA PHE A 382 9.46 3.47 22.81
C PHE A 382 8.52 2.31 23.16
N GLU A 383 8.00 2.32 24.39
CA GLU A 383 7.07 1.30 24.86
C GLU A 383 5.78 1.26 24.02
N ASN A 384 5.23 2.43 23.67
CA ASN A 384 3.96 2.52 22.96
C ASN A 384 4.12 2.38 21.44
N LEU A 385 5.19 2.92 20.85
CA LEU A 385 5.38 2.87 19.40
C LEU A 385 6.00 1.54 18.90
N TYR A 386 6.87 0.91 19.69
CA TYR A 386 7.60 -0.29 19.25
C TYR A 386 7.34 -1.50 20.14
N LEU A 387 7.60 -1.41 21.44
CA LEU A 387 7.66 -2.59 22.30
C LEU A 387 6.30 -3.29 22.40
N LYS A 388 5.24 -2.59 22.84
CA LYS A 388 3.90 -3.19 23.02
C LYS A 388 3.31 -3.72 21.70
N PRO A 389 3.30 -2.95 20.59
CA PRO A 389 2.74 -3.45 19.33
C PRO A 389 3.51 -4.67 18.81
N LEU A 390 4.85 -4.67 18.94
CA LEU A 390 5.67 -5.80 18.51
C LEU A 390 5.36 -7.06 19.34
N ILE A 391 5.26 -6.95 20.66
CA ILE A 391 4.90 -8.09 21.52
C ILE A 391 3.50 -8.61 21.21
N ALA A 392 2.51 -7.71 21.04
CA ALA A 392 1.15 -8.10 20.69
C ALA A 392 1.11 -8.88 19.37
N ARG A 393 1.86 -8.43 18.36
CA ARG A 393 2.01 -9.12 17.08
C ARG A 393 2.66 -10.49 17.24
N ILE A 394 3.75 -10.60 18.01
CA ILE A 394 4.43 -11.87 18.25
C ILE A 394 3.48 -12.89 18.88
N GLN A 395 2.68 -12.46 19.85
CA GLN A 395 1.67 -13.31 20.50
C GLN A 395 0.59 -13.76 19.52
N ALA A 396 0.07 -12.83 18.70
CA ALA A 396 -0.94 -13.14 17.69
C ALA A 396 -0.43 -14.15 16.64
N ASN A 397 0.86 -14.14 16.35
CA ASN A 397 1.51 -14.98 15.33
C ASN A 397 2.20 -16.23 15.90
N GLY A 398 1.88 -16.63 17.14
CA GLY A 398 2.37 -17.88 17.72
C GLY A 398 3.86 -17.87 18.06
N GLY A 399 4.43 -16.72 18.43
CA GLY A 399 5.81 -16.58 18.88
C GLY A 399 6.80 -16.08 17.83
N LYS A 400 6.33 -15.54 16.69
CA LYS A 400 7.16 -14.91 15.65
C LYS A 400 6.58 -13.56 15.22
N VAL A 401 7.41 -12.64 14.73
CA VAL A 401 6.89 -11.37 14.18
C VAL A 401 6.12 -11.59 12.89
N TYR A 402 6.63 -12.44 12.00
CA TYR A 402 5.92 -12.91 10.81
C TYR A 402 5.70 -14.43 10.91
N PRO A 403 4.49 -14.94 10.61
CA PRO A 403 4.26 -16.37 10.47
C PRO A 403 5.22 -16.95 9.42
N GLY A 404 5.85 -18.08 9.73
CA GLY A 404 6.75 -18.76 8.80
C GLY A 404 8.13 -18.11 8.60
N SER A 405 8.49 -17.04 9.32
CA SER A 405 9.83 -16.46 9.20
C SER A 405 10.93 -17.46 9.56
N ASP A 406 12.02 -17.47 8.80
CA ASP A 406 13.18 -18.35 9.02
C ASP A 406 14.24 -17.74 9.96
N ARG A 407 14.11 -16.44 10.27
CA ARG A 407 15.01 -15.68 11.14
C ARG A 407 14.24 -14.66 11.99
N PRO A 408 14.87 -14.09 13.03
CA PRO A 408 14.25 -13.05 13.85
C PRO A 408 14.03 -11.74 13.07
N PHE A 409 13.06 -10.97 13.56
CA PHE A 409 12.90 -9.56 13.19
C PHE A 409 13.96 -8.71 13.88
N TYR A 410 14.45 -7.69 13.20
CA TYR A 410 15.58 -6.89 13.68
C TYR A 410 15.09 -5.51 14.12
N LEU A 411 15.22 -5.24 15.43
CA LEU A 411 14.91 -3.94 16.01
C LEU A 411 16.23 -3.27 16.42
N MET A 412 16.63 -2.26 15.66
CA MET A 412 17.77 -1.41 15.99
C MET A 412 17.29 -0.22 16.81
N VAL A 413 18.00 0.13 17.88
CA VAL A 413 17.83 1.41 18.57
C VAL A 413 19.08 2.25 18.39
N ASP A 414 18.93 3.46 17.86
CA ASP A 414 20.01 4.45 17.86
C ASP A 414 19.94 5.27 19.16
N CYS A 415 20.95 5.08 20.02
CA CYS A 415 21.04 5.85 21.25
C CYS A 415 21.55 7.27 20.93
N LYS A 416 20.67 8.26 20.88
CA LYS A 416 21.05 9.64 20.52
C LYS A 416 21.99 10.29 21.53
N ALA A 417 21.87 9.91 22.80
CA ALA A 417 22.78 10.31 23.87
C ALA A 417 22.64 9.39 25.10
N GLN A 418 23.70 9.35 25.93
CA GLN A 418 23.71 8.71 27.25
C GLN A 418 23.38 7.21 27.22
N GLY A 419 23.85 6.47 26.21
CA GLY A 419 23.39 5.08 25.99
C GLY A 419 23.72 4.11 27.13
N GLU A 420 24.76 4.39 27.94
CA GLU A 420 25.03 3.62 29.17
C GLU A 420 23.89 3.72 30.21
N GLU A 421 23.26 4.89 30.34
CA GLU A 421 22.10 5.08 31.24
C GLU A 421 20.81 4.61 30.57
N MET A 422 20.64 4.91 29.27
CA MET A 422 19.52 4.44 28.47
C MET A 422 19.39 2.92 28.50
N TYR A 423 20.50 2.19 28.40
CA TYR A 423 20.52 0.74 28.44
C TYR A 423 19.90 0.16 29.72
N LYS A 424 20.08 0.83 30.87
CA LYS A 424 19.47 0.40 32.13
C LYS A 424 17.94 0.51 32.08
N VAL A 425 17.43 1.57 31.45
CA VAL A 425 15.99 1.82 31.28
C VAL A 425 15.40 0.84 30.26
N LEU A 426 16.04 0.69 29.10
CA LEU A 426 15.66 -0.29 28.06
C LEU A 426 15.57 -1.70 28.66
N LYS A 427 16.62 -2.15 29.34
CA LYS A 427 16.66 -3.48 29.96
C LYS A 427 15.50 -3.68 30.92
N LYS A 428 15.19 -2.66 31.75
CA LYS A 428 14.06 -2.72 32.69
C LYS A 428 12.70 -2.80 31.97
N GLN A 429 12.49 -2.02 30.90
CA GLN A 429 11.24 -2.06 30.13
C GLN A 429 11.06 -3.39 29.38
N MET A 430 12.15 -3.97 28.90
CA MET A 430 12.14 -5.20 28.10
C MET A 430 12.17 -6.49 28.92
N GLU A 431 12.66 -6.46 30.17
CA GLU A 431 12.77 -7.65 31.04
C GLU A 431 11.48 -8.48 31.14
N PRO A 432 10.27 -7.89 31.25
CA PRO A 432 9.02 -8.66 31.27
C PRO A 432 8.76 -9.49 30.00
N TYR A 433 9.41 -9.12 28.88
CA TYR A 433 9.21 -9.70 27.56
C TYR A 433 10.46 -10.43 27.04
N LYS A 434 11.46 -10.65 27.89
CA LYS A 434 12.79 -11.17 27.50
C LYS A 434 12.76 -12.50 26.73
N GLU A 435 11.71 -13.31 26.90
CA GLU A 435 11.55 -14.58 26.20
C GLU A 435 11.36 -14.43 24.68
N TYR A 436 10.89 -13.27 24.23
CA TYR A 436 10.70 -12.97 22.80
C TYR A 436 11.97 -12.44 22.13
N PHE A 437 12.99 -12.08 22.90
CA PHE A 437 14.23 -11.53 22.36
C PHE A 437 15.29 -12.63 22.23
N CYS A 438 16.10 -12.52 21.18
CA CYS A 438 17.32 -13.32 21.06
C CYS A 438 18.22 -13.01 22.27
N SER A 439 18.86 -14.02 22.82
CA SER A 439 19.70 -13.88 24.01
C SER A 439 21.01 -14.62 23.89
N VAL A 440 21.96 -14.24 24.74
CA VAL A 440 23.18 -14.99 25.01
C VAL A 440 23.21 -15.27 26.49
N GLU A 441 23.31 -16.56 26.86
CA GLU A 441 23.41 -17.02 28.23
C GLU A 441 24.68 -17.85 28.38
N ASN A 442 25.65 -17.35 29.16
CA ASN A 442 26.95 -17.98 29.39
C ASN A 442 27.70 -18.37 28.10
N GLY A 443 27.53 -17.55 27.05
CA GLY A 443 28.15 -17.76 25.74
C GLY A 443 27.30 -18.55 24.74
N GLU A 444 26.18 -19.14 25.17
CA GLU A 444 25.26 -19.85 24.29
C GLU A 444 24.21 -18.89 23.72
N TYR A 445 24.07 -18.86 22.40
CA TYR A 445 23.04 -18.06 21.72
C TYR A 445 21.71 -18.81 21.70
N LYS A 446 20.64 -18.10 22.07
CA LYS A 446 19.26 -18.57 21.96
C LYS A 446 18.50 -17.62 21.05
N GLU A 447 17.97 -18.16 19.96
CA GLU A 447 17.13 -17.40 19.04
C GLU A 447 15.77 -17.10 19.68
N GLY A 448 15.32 -15.85 19.53
CA GLY A 448 13.98 -15.39 19.87
C GLY A 448 13.26 -14.85 18.64
N ALA A 449 12.10 -14.24 18.82
CA ALA A 449 11.35 -13.60 17.74
C ALA A 449 12.03 -12.31 17.23
N VAL A 450 12.78 -11.62 18.10
CA VAL A 450 13.39 -10.32 17.82
C VAL A 450 14.88 -10.32 18.18
N LEU A 451 15.74 -9.90 17.26
CA LEU A 451 17.12 -9.53 17.55
C LEU A 451 17.17 -8.03 17.83
N PHE A 452 17.44 -7.65 19.09
CA PHE A 452 17.48 -6.26 19.52
C PHE A 452 18.91 -5.76 19.69
N PHE A 453 19.30 -4.73 18.96
CA PHE A 453 20.68 -4.24 18.96
C PHE A 453 20.78 -2.70 19.00
N LEU A 454 21.87 -2.21 19.59
CA LEU A 454 22.06 -0.79 19.91
C LEU A 454 23.14 -0.14 19.05
N SER A 455 22.80 0.97 18.40
CA SER A 455 23.70 1.87 17.68
C SER A 455 23.81 3.25 18.35
N GLY A 456 24.41 4.24 17.69
CA GLY A 456 24.65 5.58 18.23
C GLY A 456 25.63 5.59 19.41
N ASP A 457 25.33 6.35 20.47
CA ASP A 457 26.05 6.40 21.76
C ASP A 457 25.83 5.12 22.60
N ARG A 458 25.89 3.96 21.94
CA ARG A 458 25.62 2.62 22.49
C ARG A 458 26.48 2.25 23.71
N PRO A 459 26.01 1.36 24.61
CA PRO A 459 26.69 0.99 25.87
C PRO A 459 27.92 0.10 25.64
N ALA A 460 28.98 0.65 25.04
CA ALA A 460 30.19 -0.08 24.67
C ALA A 460 31.03 -0.55 25.87
N LYS A 461 30.79 -0.06 27.10
CA LYS A 461 31.54 -0.46 28.30
C LYS A 461 30.80 -1.45 29.18
N SER A 462 29.48 -1.29 29.35
CA SER A 462 28.69 -2.16 30.24
C SER A 462 28.24 -3.44 29.54
N LEU A 463 27.65 -3.34 28.35
CA LEU A 463 27.02 -4.48 27.67
C LEU A 463 28.00 -5.63 27.36
N PRO A 464 29.23 -5.39 26.86
CA PRO A 464 30.18 -6.48 26.59
C PRO A 464 30.62 -7.28 27.83
N LYS A 465 30.38 -6.77 29.06
CA LYS A 465 30.73 -7.45 30.31
C LYS A 465 29.64 -8.39 30.81
N GLU A 466 28.44 -8.34 30.21
CA GLU A 466 27.33 -9.20 30.63
C GLU A 466 27.48 -10.62 30.08
N THR A 467 27.44 -11.61 30.98
CA THR A 467 27.43 -13.03 30.62
C THR A 467 26.03 -13.54 30.27
N SER A 468 24.99 -12.78 30.60
CA SER A 468 23.59 -13.09 30.29
C SER A 468 22.87 -11.81 29.86
N ARG A 469 22.45 -11.76 28.60
CA ARG A 469 21.86 -10.57 27.96
C ARG A 469 20.94 -10.94 26.82
N PHE A 470 19.98 -10.07 26.51
CA PHE A 470 19.09 -10.15 25.34
C PHE A 470 19.25 -8.93 24.41
N THR A 471 20.39 -8.27 24.51
CA THR A 471 20.74 -7.07 23.74
C THR A 471 22.12 -7.25 23.11
N PHE A 472 22.30 -6.67 21.93
CA PHE A 472 23.50 -6.75 21.12
C PHE A 472 23.97 -5.34 20.73
N LEU A 473 25.17 -5.23 20.16
CA LEU A 473 25.69 -3.97 19.63
C LEU A 473 25.59 -3.94 18.11
N ASP A 474 25.35 -2.78 17.55
CA ASP A 474 25.81 -2.48 16.19
C ASP A 474 27.34 -2.33 16.22
N GLY A 475 28.03 -2.91 15.26
CA GLY A 475 29.48 -2.76 15.05
C GLY A 475 29.80 -1.54 14.20
N GLN A 476 31.09 -1.27 13.97
CA GLN A 476 31.58 -0.30 12.98
C GLN A 476 32.70 -0.93 12.15
N ILE A 477 32.99 -0.40 10.97
CA ILE A 477 34.04 -0.96 10.08
C ILE A 477 35.40 -0.97 10.78
N LYS A 478 35.67 0.03 11.63
CA LYS A 478 36.89 0.10 12.43
C LYS A 478 37.07 -1.07 13.40
N ASP A 479 36.02 -1.86 13.67
CA ASP A 479 36.01 -2.98 14.61
C ASP A 479 36.30 -4.34 13.96
N LEU A 480 36.32 -4.39 12.63
CA LEU A 480 36.72 -5.57 11.87
C LEU A 480 38.17 -5.97 12.19
N GLY A 481 38.42 -7.26 12.30
CA GLY A 481 39.71 -7.86 12.64
C GLY A 481 40.06 -7.84 14.14
N LYS A 482 39.21 -7.26 15.00
CA LYS A 482 39.47 -7.18 16.46
C LYS A 482 38.97 -8.38 17.27
N GLY A 483 38.39 -9.38 16.62
CA GLY A 483 37.86 -10.57 17.29
C GLY A 483 36.57 -10.33 18.08
N ILE A 484 35.80 -9.28 17.75
CA ILE A 484 34.48 -9.04 18.33
C ILE A 484 33.50 -10.04 17.68
N PRO A 485 32.87 -10.97 18.44
CA PRO A 485 32.04 -12.00 17.86
C PRO A 485 30.68 -11.47 17.38
N ALA A 486 30.08 -12.11 16.38
CA ALA A 486 28.71 -11.82 15.93
C ALA A 486 27.67 -11.97 17.05
N SER A 487 27.93 -12.85 18.04
CA SER A 487 27.08 -12.98 19.21
C SER A 487 27.08 -11.73 20.11
N LEU A 488 28.05 -10.82 19.99
CA LEU A 488 28.05 -9.50 20.65
C LEU A 488 27.63 -8.39 19.68
N ALA A 489 28.18 -8.39 18.47
CA ALA A 489 27.90 -7.41 17.43
C ALA A 489 27.50 -8.08 16.11
N PRO A 490 26.21 -8.45 15.93
CA PRO A 490 25.73 -9.21 14.77
C PRO A 490 25.63 -8.39 13.48
N VAL A 491 25.56 -7.06 13.61
CA VAL A 491 25.48 -6.12 12.49
C VAL A 491 26.71 -5.21 12.55
N VAL A 492 27.21 -4.77 11.39
CA VAL A 492 28.21 -3.71 11.26
C VAL A 492 27.61 -2.63 10.37
N SER A 493 27.51 -1.41 10.91
CA SER A 493 27.01 -0.26 10.17
C SER A 493 28.03 0.88 10.15
N ASP A 494 28.08 1.64 9.06
CA ASP A 494 28.92 2.84 8.97
C ASP A 494 28.35 3.88 7.99
N ASN A 495 28.88 5.11 8.06
CA ASN A 495 28.44 6.21 7.21
C ASN A 495 29.00 6.05 5.80
N TYR A 496 28.13 5.91 4.80
CA TYR A 496 28.55 5.81 3.40
C TYR A 496 29.45 7.00 2.98
N ALA A 497 29.10 8.22 3.40
CA ALA A 497 29.80 9.44 3.01
C ALA A 497 31.23 9.54 3.56
N ASP A 498 31.57 8.77 4.60
CA ASP A 498 32.93 8.74 5.16
C ASP A 498 33.89 7.89 4.30
N PHE A 499 33.35 7.05 3.40
CA PHE A 499 34.14 6.09 2.62
C PHE A 499 34.12 6.35 1.12
N PHE A 500 33.02 6.91 0.61
CA PHE A 500 32.74 7.02 -0.83
C PHE A 500 32.19 8.38 -1.21
N THR A 501 32.40 8.73 -2.48
CA THR A 501 31.92 9.99 -3.07
C THR A 501 30.95 9.78 -4.22
N TRP A 502 30.75 8.53 -4.66
CA TRP A 502 29.81 8.22 -5.73
C TRP A 502 28.39 8.51 -5.24
N ASN A 503 27.62 9.21 -6.06
CA ASN A 503 26.29 9.76 -5.76
C ASN A 503 25.15 9.01 -6.47
N GLY A 504 25.40 7.82 -7.01
CA GLY A 504 24.39 7.02 -7.70
C GLY A 504 24.30 7.28 -9.19
N GLU A 505 25.00 8.29 -9.72
CA GLU A 505 24.99 8.62 -11.14
C GLU A 505 26.17 7.96 -11.87
N GLY A 506 25.86 7.29 -12.98
CA GLY A 506 26.85 6.56 -13.77
C GLY A 506 27.50 5.39 -13.01
N GLU A 507 28.61 4.88 -13.54
CA GLU A 507 29.35 3.80 -12.90
C GLU A 507 30.14 4.31 -11.68
N MET A 508 30.10 3.54 -10.58
CA MET A 508 30.94 3.80 -9.42
C MET A 508 32.43 3.67 -9.80
N PRO A 509 33.32 4.59 -9.38
CA PRO A 509 34.75 4.47 -9.65
C PRO A 509 35.32 3.13 -9.16
N GLU A 510 36.11 2.45 -10.01
CA GLU A 510 36.58 1.07 -9.77
C GLU A 510 37.28 0.90 -8.41
N ASN A 511 38.10 1.88 -8.00
CA ASN A 511 38.78 1.86 -6.71
C ASN A 511 37.81 1.95 -5.52
N GLN A 512 36.69 2.68 -5.67
CA GLN A 512 35.64 2.75 -4.65
C GLN A 512 34.84 1.46 -4.59
N LEU A 513 34.48 0.89 -5.75
CA LEU A 513 33.77 -0.38 -5.84
C LEU A 513 34.58 -1.53 -5.21
N ASN A 514 35.87 -1.64 -5.54
CA ASN A 514 36.77 -2.65 -4.96
C ASN A 514 36.87 -2.51 -3.43
N LYS A 515 36.97 -1.28 -2.92
CA LYS A 515 36.99 -1.01 -1.48
C LYS A 515 35.67 -1.39 -0.80
N MET A 516 34.52 -1.13 -1.44
CA MET A 516 33.21 -1.54 -0.92
C MET A 516 33.12 -3.06 -0.80
N ARG A 517 33.48 -3.79 -1.85
CA ARG A 517 33.49 -5.26 -1.87
C ARG A 517 34.44 -5.85 -0.82
N GLU A 518 35.61 -5.24 -0.62
CA GLU A 518 36.54 -5.65 0.43
C GLU A 518 35.94 -5.49 1.84
N ILE A 519 35.25 -4.37 2.10
CA ILE A 519 34.59 -4.12 3.39
C ILE A 519 33.48 -5.14 3.63
N ILE A 520 32.57 -5.31 2.65
CA ILE A 520 31.46 -6.26 2.75
C ILE A 520 31.98 -7.68 2.95
N GLY A 521 32.98 -8.09 2.17
CA GLY A 521 33.62 -9.41 2.29
C GLY A 521 34.17 -9.68 3.69
N LYS A 522 34.87 -8.70 4.30
CA LYS A 522 35.38 -8.84 5.68
C LYS A 522 34.26 -8.96 6.71
N VAL A 523 33.15 -8.24 6.53
CA VAL A 523 31.99 -8.33 7.43
C VAL A 523 31.37 -9.73 7.35
N HIS A 524 31.20 -10.26 6.14
CA HIS A 524 30.68 -11.62 5.92
C HIS A 524 31.63 -12.72 6.40
N GLU A 525 32.95 -12.55 6.26
CA GLU A 525 33.96 -13.46 6.83
C GLU A 525 33.85 -13.56 8.37
N GLU A 526 33.45 -12.49 9.04
CA GLU A 526 33.18 -12.48 10.49
C GLU A 526 31.77 -12.98 10.85
N GLY A 527 30.97 -13.41 9.87
CA GLY A 527 29.62 -13.93 10.08
C GLY A 527 28.60 -12.86 10.53
N LYS A 528 28.81 -11.61 10.12
CA LYS A 528 27.99 -10.46 10.50
C LYS A 528 27.21 -9.93 9.29
N LEU A 529 26.14 -9.20 9.56
CA LEU A 529 25.37 -8.47 8.55
C LEU A 529 25.94 -7.06 8.38
N PHE A 530 25.75 -6.49 7.19
CA PHE A 530 26.27 -5.18 6.85
C PHE A 530 25.20 -4.17 6.42
N ARG A 531 25.40 -2.91 6.83
CA ARG A 531 24.53 -1.77 6.51
C ARG A 531 25.34 -0.51 6.21
N TRP A 532 24.93 0.25 5.19
CA TRP A 532 25.34 1.64 5.00
C TRP A 532 24.23 2.58 5.49
N TRP A 533 24.59 3.59 6.29
CA TRP A 533 23.72 4.74 6.57
C TRP A 533 24.28 6.00 5.92
N GLY A 534 23.46 7.05 5.78
CA GLY A 534 23.90 8.32 5.19
C GLY A 534 24.16 8.26 3.67
N ALA A 535 23.74 7.20 2.99
CA ALA A 535 23.74 7.12 1.53
C ALA A 535 22.50 7.85 0.95
N PRO A 536 22.56 8.35 -0.30
CA PRO A 536 21.38 8.90 -0.97
C PRO A 536 20.23 7.89 -1.08
N ASP A 537 19.01 8.30 -0.72
CA ASP A 537 17.81 7.45 -0.76
C ASP A 537 17.15 7.45 -2.15
N THR A 538 17.78 6.78 -3.11
CA THR A 538 17.24 6.64 -4.49
C THR A 538 17.09 5.18 -4.89
N GLU A 539 16.20 4.92 -5.85
CA GLU A 539 16.00 3.58 -6.42
C GLU A 539 17.31 3.00 -6.99
N ALA A 540 18.10 3.82 -7.70
CA ALA A 540 19.38 3.39 -8.26
C ALA A 540 20.36 2.92 -7.16
N PHE A 541 20.45 3.66 -6.05
CA PHE A 541 21.28 3.28 -4.90
C PHE A 541 20.80 1.99 -4.24
N LYS A 542 19.48 1.85 -4.03
CA LYS A 542 18.89 0.65 -3.44
C LYS A 542 19.22 -0.59 -4.27
N ARG A 543 19.02 -0.50 -5.60
CA ARG A 543 19.36 -1.59 -6.53
C ARG A 543 20.85 -1.93 -6.49
N PHE A 544 21.71 -0.92 -6.48
CA PHE A 544 23.15 -1.11 -6.40
C PHE A 544 23.58 -1.79 -5.09
N PHE A 545 23.07 -1.36 -3.93
CA PHE A 545 23.37 -1.99 -2.64
C PHE A 545 22.93 -3.45 -2.56
N ILE A 546 21.75 -3.77 -3.09
CA ILE A 546 21.27 -5.15 -3.18
C ILE A 546 22.21 -5.99 -4.06
N GLN A 547 22.61 -5.44 -5.22
CA GLN A 547 23.51 -6.13 -6.15
C GLN A 547 24.90 -6.39 -5.56
N GLU A 548 25.43 -5.45 -4.79
CA GLU A 548 26.76 -5.56 -4.18
C GLU A 548 26.76 -6.33 -2.84
N GLY A 549 25.61 -6.84 -2.40
CA GLY A 549 25.50 -7.72 -1.23
C GLY A 549 25.45 -6.98 0.12
N VAL A 550 24.93 -5.75 0.15
CA VAL A 550 24.55 -5.09 1.41
C VAL A 550 23.34 -5.82 2.00
N ASP A 551 23.43 -6.23 3.26
CA ASP A 551 22.42 -7.09 3.89
C ASP A 551 21.20 -6.30 4.35
N LEU A 552 21.38 -5.09 4.88
CA LEU A 552 20.31 -4.23 5.39
C LEU A 552 20.31 -2.91 4.61
N VAL A 553 19.35 -2.76 3.69
CA VAL A 553 19.20 -1.59 2.83
C VAL A 553 18.17 -0.65 3.44
N GLY A 554 18.64 0.54 3.82
CA GLY A 554 17.80 1.59 4.41
C GLY A 554 16.78 2.17 3.42
N ALA A 555 15.62 2.56 3.94
CA ALA A 555 14.64 3.36 3.21
C ALA A 555 13.92 4.32 4.15
N ASP A 556 13.92 5.60 3.79
CA ASP A 556 13.11 6.61 4.47
C ASP A 556 11.66 6.48 3.93
N GLU A 557 11.50 6.32 2.61
CA GLU A 557 10.23 6.02 1.96
C GLU A 557 10.04 4.51 1.70
N LEU A 558 9.11 3.87 2.42
CA LEU A 558 8.87 2.42 2.40
C LEU A 558 8.48 1.92 1.01
N GLY A 559 7.55 2.61 0.34
CA GLY A 559 7.07 2.24 -0.99
C GLY A 559 8.19 2.17 -2.02
N GLY A 560 9.15 3.09 -1.95
CA GLY A 560 10.28 3.13 -2.86
C GLY A 560 11.17 1.88 -2.77
N LEU A 561 11.47 1.40 -1.55
CA LEU A 561 12.25 0.17 -1.39
C LEU A 561 11.41 -1.09 -1.66
N TYR A 562 10.14 -1.10 -1.27
CA TYR A 562 9.23 -2.19 -1.60
C TYR A 562 9.21 -2.45 -3.11
N ASN A 563 9.04 -1.39 -3.92
CA ASN A 563 8.99 -1.52 -5.38
C ASN A 563 10.30 -2.06 -5.98
N VAL A 564 11.45 -1.79 -5.36
CA VAL A 564 12.75 -2.33 -5.78
C VAL A 564 12.88 -3.81 -5.46
N LEU A 565 12.37 -4.23 -4.30
CA LEU A 565 12.46 -5.60 -3.80
C LEU A 565 11.39 -6.52 -4.38
N ASP A 566 10.26 -5.96 -4.80
CA ASP A 566 9.18 -6.71 -5.43
C ASP A 566 9.69 -7.38 -6.72
N LYS A 567 9.57 -8.72 -6.74
CA LYS A 567 10.10 -9.57 -7.81
C LYS A 567 9.37 -9.33 -9.14
N HIS A 568 8.12 -8.86 -9.08
CA HIS A 568 7.36 -8.52 -10.29
C HIS A 568 7.92 -7.25 -10.98
N SER A 569 8.37 -6.26 -10.20
CA SER A 569 9.07 -5.08 -10.70
C SER A 569 10.42 -5.42 -11.33
N LEU A 570 11.15 -6.39 -10.75
CA LEU A 570 12.44 -6.86 -11.28
C LEU A 570 12.32 -7.67 -12.58
N ALA A 571 11.18 -8.29 -12.84
CA ALA A 571 10.90 -8.98 -14.09
C ALA A 571 10.60 -7.99 -15.24
N LYS A 572 9.78 -6.96 -14.97
CA LYS A 572 9.44 -5.92 -15.97
C LYS A 572 10.61 -5.03 -16.38
N ALA A 573 11.63 -4.85 -15.54
CA ALA A 573 12.81 -4.04 -15.86
C ALA A 573 13.85 -4.78 -16.72
N LYS A 574 13.64 -6.06 -17.04
CA LYS A 574 14.53 -6.87 -17.89
C LYS A 574 14.01 -7.07 -19.31
N ASP A 575 12.79 -6.62 -19.59
CA ASP A 575 12.18 -6.53 -20.91
C ASP A 575 12.17 -5.06 -21.37
#